data_AF-A0A7W6K7Z6-F1
#
_entry.id   AF-A0A7W6K7Z6-F1
#
_cell.length_a   1.000
_cell.length_b   1.000
_cell.length_c   1.000
_cell.angle_alpha   90.00
_cell.angle_beta   90.00
_cell.angle_gamma   90.00
#
_symmetry.space_group_name_H-M   'P 1'
#
loop_
_entity.id
_entity.type
_entity.pdbx_description
1 polymer ?
#
loop_
_entity_poly.entity_id
_entity_poly.type
_entity_poly.pdbx_seq_one_letter_code
_entity_poly.pdbx_strand_id
1 'polypeptide(L)'
;MKLFASIALLLAITTSGYSQTYRPSTSTNKTYLETIKGLSYSYRNGIITLKNRGDYDLGTVSIIAKSSTDPSLFGIALFEDGVKKNKDYSAKVYFTEDNGKTTTEVPLNKIEEKSLIFSFDKATRAR
;
A
#
# COMPACT_ATOMS: atom_id res chain seq x y z
N MET A 1 24.09 -47.68 -30.92
CA MET A 1 22.86 -46.90 -31.13
C MET A 1 23.07 -45.52 -30.56
N LYS A 2 22.75 -44.48 -31.34
CA LYS A 2 22.77 -43.07 -30.98
C LYS A 2 21.82 -42.82 -29.81
N LEU A 3 22.16 -41.93 -28.87
CA LEU A 3 21.38 -40.71 -28.64
C LEU A 3 22.10 -39.75 -27.69
N PHE A 4 22.18 -38.50 -28.14
CA PHE A 4 22.55 -37.31 -27.39
C PHE A 4 21.55 -37.06 -26.26
N ALA A 5 22.01 -36.54 -25.12
CA ALA A 5 21.13 -35.86 -24.17
C ALA A 5 21.76 -34.51 -23.79
N SER A 6 21.12 -33.49 -24.34
CA SER A 6 21.45 -32.08 -24.31
C SER A 6 21.34 -31.45 -22.92
N ILE A 7 22.17 -30.42 -22.72
CA ILE A 7 22.10 -29.41 -21.66
C ILE A 7 20.69 -28.80 -21.58
N ALA A 8 20.14 -28.70 -20.36
CA ALA A 8 19.06 -27.76 -20.04
C ALA A 8 19.54 -26.85 -18.91
N LEU A 9 20.16 -25.74 -19.32
CA LEU A 9 20.45 -24.57 -18.51
C LEU A 9 19.09 -24.00 -18.04
N LEU A 10 18.74 -24.17 -16.76
CA LEU A 10 17.59 -23.48 -16.19
C LEU A 10 17.89 -21.97 -16.19
N LEU A 11 17.22 -21.24 -17.09
CA LEU A 11 17.10 -19.79 -17.00
C LEU A 11 16.36 -19.45 -15.69
N ALA A 12 17.11 -19.05 -14.66
CA ALA A 12 16.55 -18.26 -13.59
C ALA A 12 16.22 -16.88 -14.16
N ILE A 13 14.97 -16.69 -14.59
CA ILE A 13 14.43 -15.37 -14.91
C ILE A 13 14.34 -14.64 -13.56
N THR A 14 15.38 -13.89 -13.20
CA THR A 14 15.31 -12.96 -12.09
C THR A 14 14.39 -11.82 -12.50
N THR A 15 13.09 -11.96 -12.26
CA THR A 15 12.21 -10.80 -12.27
C THR A 15 12.65 -9.94 -11.09
N SER A 16 13.42 -8.89 -11.38
CA SER A 16 13.75 -7.83 -10.43
C SER A 16 12.44 -7.18 -9.99
N GLY A 17 11.84 -7.73 -8.94
CA GLY A 17 10.61 -7.21 -8.34
C GLY A 17 10.92 -5.83 -7.77
N TYR A 18 10.33 -4.80 -8.36
CA TYR A 18 10.36 -3.46 -7.79
C TYR A 18 9.68 -3.50 -6.41
N SER A 19 10.36 -3.03 -5.38
CA SER A 19 9.80 -2.93 -4.03
C SER A 19 9.18 -1.55 -3.85
N GLN A 20 7.89 -1.50 -3.54
CA GLN A 20 7.21 -0.26 -3.19
C GLN A 20 7.86 0.37 -1.95
N THR A 21 7.95 1.70 -1.94
CA THR A 21 8.46 2.43 -0.77
C THR A 21 7.35 2.64 0.26
N TYR A 22 7.59 2.16 1.48
CA TYR A 22 6.70 2.33 2.63
C TYR A 22 7.37 3.20 3.68
N ARG A 23 6.71 4.28 4.09
CA ARG A 23 7.22 5.13 5.17
C ARG A 23 6.65 4.68 6.52
N PRO A 24 7.52 4.49 7.54
CA PRO A 24 7.04 4.29 8.89
C PRO A 24 6.31 5.53 9.39
N SER A 25 5.43 5.35 10.38
CA SER A 25 4.81 6.48 11.07
C SER A 25 5.87 7.32 11.79
N THR A 26 5.82 8.64 11.62
CA THR A 26 6.63 9.62 12.37
C THR A 26 5.93 10.13 13.63
N SER A 27 4.73 9.64 13.94
CA SER A 27 3.96 10.03 15.12
C SER A 27 4.69 9.68 16.43
N THR A 28 4.63 10.58 17.41
CA THR A 28 5.16 10.37 18.77
C THR A 28 4.07 9.93 19.76
N ASN A 29 2.82 9.85 19.32
CA ASN A 29 1.70 9.45 20.15
C ASN A 29 1.76 7.94 20.45
N LYS A 30 2.05 7.57 21.70
CA LYS A 30 2.19 6.18 22.15
C LYS A 30 0.95 5.33 21.85
N THR A 31 -0.25 5.87 22.11
CA THR A 31 -1.51 5.15 21.86
C THR A 31 -1.68 4.85 20.37
N TYR A 32 -1.34 5.81 19.51
CA TYR A 32 -1.38 5.61 18.06
C TYR A 32 -0.36 4.55 17.61
N LEU A 33 0.89 4.64 18.08
CA LEU A 33 1.94 3.68 17.75
C LEU A 33 1.55 2.25 18.17
N GLU A 34 0.98 2.07 19.35
CA GLU A 34 0.46 0.77 19.78
C GLU A 34 -0.78 0.32 18.98
N THR A 35 -1.55 1.26 18.43
CA THR A 35 -2.72 0.94 17.58
C THR A 35 -2.29 0.43 16.21
N ILE A 36 -1.25 1.01 15.63
CA ILE A 36 -0.75 0.58 14.31
C ILE A 36 0.26 -0.58 14.39
N LYS A 37 0.68 -0.96 15.59
CA LYS A 37 1.58 -2.08 15.82
C LYS A 37 0.91 -3.38 15.37
N GLY A 38 1.64 -4.16 14.58
CA GLY A 38 1.11 -5.39 13.96
C GLY A 38 0.22 -5.14 12.73
N LEU A 39 0.01 -3.88 12.32
CA LEU A 39 -0.57 -3.59 11.02
C LEU A 39 0.52 -3.63 9.94
N SER A 40 0.18 -4.19 8.80
CA SER A 40 1.01 -4.16 7.60
C SER A 40 0.14 -4.01 6.38
N TYR A 41 0.67 -3.45 5.30
CA TYR A 41 -0.07 -3.32 4.06
C TYR A 41 0.83 -3.45 2.85
N SER A 42 0.25 -3.85 1.73
CA SER A 42 0.91 -3.93 0.43
C SER A 42 0.06 -3.25 -0.63
N TYR A 43 0.71 -2.71 -1.66
CA TYR A 43 0.04 -2.09 -2.80
C TYR A 43 0.30 -2.90 -4.07
N ARG A 44 -0.74 -3.07 -4.90
CA ARG A 44 -0.61 -3.64 -6.24
C ARG A 44 -1.76 -3.16 -7.12
N ASN A 45 -1.44 -2.56 -8.27
CA ASN A 45 -2.40 -2.22 -9.32
C ASN A 45 -3.65 -1.49 -8.79
N GLY A 46 -3.44 -0.38 -8.07
CA GLY A 46 -4.51 0.44 -7.52
C GLY A 46 -5.20 -0.13 -6.27
N ILE A 47 -4.75 -1.25 -5.73
CA ILE A 47 -5.37 -1.90 -4.57
C ILE A 47 -4.37 -1.97 -3.41
N ILE A 48 -4.80 -1.52 -2.23
CA ILE A 48 -4.09 -1.77 -0.98
C ILE A 48 -4.70 -2.97 -0.28
N THR A 49 -3.87 -3.95 0.06
CA THR A 49 -4.22 -5.04 0.97
C THR A 49 -3.68 -4.71 2.36
N LEU A 50 -4.56 -4.49 3.32
CA LEU A 50 -4.24 -4.24 4.73
C LEU A 50 -4.39 -5.53 5.53
N LYS A 51 -3.38 -5.88 6.33
CA LYS A 51 -3.41 -7.00 7.27
C LYS A 51 -3.36 -6.47 8.68
N ASN A 52 -4.35 -6.83 9.49
CA ASN A 52 -4.33 -6.57 10.91
C ASN A 52 -3.84 -7.82 11.64
N ARG A 53 -2.61 -7.76 12.17
CA ARG A 53 -2.03 -8.73 13.11
C ARG A 53 -1.69 -8.06 14.44
N GLY A 54 -2.31 -6.92 14.73
CA GLY A 54 -2.23 -6.23 16.00
C GLY A 54 -3.24 -6.76 17.01
N ASP A 55 -3.21 -6.18 18.20
CA ASP A 55 -4.01 -6.61 19.34
C ASP A 55 -5.44 -6.04 19.34
N TYR A 56 -5.75 -5.10 18.44
CA TYR A 56 -6.99 -4.33 18.45
C TYR A 56 -7.80 -4.54 17.17
N ASP A 57 -9.12 -4.61 17.33
CA ASP A 57 -10.03 -4.29 16.25
C ASP A 57 -9.98 -2.77 16.01
N LEU A 58 -10.03 -2.36 14.74
CA LEU A 58 -9.96 -0.95 14.35
C LEU A 58 -11.30 -0.50 13.77
N GLY A 59 -11.66 0.76 14.03
CA GLY A 59 -12.84 1.39 13.45
C GLY A 59 -12.53 1.91 12.05
N THR A 60 -11.56 2.82 11.96
CA THR A 60 -11.17 3.43 10.68
C THR A 60 -9.66 3.32 10.48
N VAL A 61 -9.25 2.91 9.29
CA VAL A 61 -7.85 3.01 8.84
C VAL A 61 -7.83 3.72 7.50
N SER A 62 -6.94 4.70 7.35
CA SER A 62 -6.61 5.33 6.07
C SER A 62 -5.11 5.16 5.79
N ILE A 63 -4.81 4.82 4.55
CA ILE A 63 -3.45 4.79 4.02
C ILE A 63 -3.41 5.75 2.86
N ILE A 64 -2.47 6.69 2.91
CA ILE A 64 -2.26 7.67 1.85
C ILE A 64 -1.09 7.26 0.98
N ALA A 65 -1.13 7.72 -0.27
CA ALA A 65 -0.06 7.66 -1.23
C ALA A 65 0.32 9.09 -1.64
N LYS A 66 1.62 9.37 -1.71
CA LYS A 66 2.17 10.60 -2.32
C LYS A 66 3.19 10.20 -3.36
N SER A 67 3.32 10.96 -4.44
CA SER A 67 4.40 10.72 -5.41
C SER A 67 5.70 11.42 -4.99
N SER A 68 6.82 10.76 -5.23
CA SER A 68 8.16 11.34 -5.10
C SER A 68 8.56 12.23 -6.27
N THR A 69 7.88 12.09 -7.42
CA THR A 69 8.15 12.82 -8.67
C THR A 69 7.11 13.89 -8.96
N ASP A 70 5.93 13.80 -8.35
CA ASP A 70 4.79 14.69 -8.54
C ASP A 70 4.19 15.08 -7.19
N PRO A 71 4.45 16.30 -6.69
CA PRO A 71 3.93 16.75 -5.41
C PRO A 71 2.43 17.05 -5.41
N SER A 72 1.79 17.21 -6.57
CA SER A 72 0.34 17.43 -6.68
C SER A 72 -0.48 16.15 -6.60
N LEU A 73 0.13 14.99 -6.83
CA LEU A 73 -0.53 13.70 -6.75
C LEU A 73 -0.75 13.26 -5.30
N PHE A 74 -2.01 12.98 -4.98
CA PHE A 74 -2.45 12.41 -3.70
C PHE A 74 -3.28 11.15 -3.95
N GLY A 75 -3.05 10.10 -3.17
CA GLY A 75 -3.87 8.88 -3.19
C GLY A 75 -4.36 8.54 -1.79
N ILE A 76 -5.54 7.92 -1.69
CA ILE A 76 -6.08 7.45 -0.41
C ILE A 76 -6.82 6.13 -0.57
N ALA A 77 -6.59 5.20 0.35
CA ALA A 77 -7.41 4.02 0.56
C ALA A 77 -8.06 4.09 1.94
N LEU A 78 -9.37 3.84 1.99
CA LEU A 78 -10.18 3.92 3.20
C LEU A 78 -10.70 2.53 3.59
N PHE A 79 -10.57 2.20 4.87
CA PHE A 79 -11.10 1.00 5.50
C PHE A 79 -12.03 1.44 6.64
N GLU A 80 -13.32 1.59 6.35
CA GLU A 80 -14.31 2.21 7.27
C GLU A 80 -15.26 1.21 7.92
N ASP A 81 -15.45 0.03 7.33
CA ASP A 81 -16.35 -1.02 7.85
C ASP A 81 -15.76 -1.84 9.01
N GLY A 82 -14.72 -1.30 9.65
CA GLY A 82 -13.96 -1.94 10.70
C GLY A 82 -12.91 -2.93 10.18
N VAL A 83 -11.73 -2.89 10.80
CA VAL A 83 -10.60 -3.77 10.49
C VAL A 83 -10.37 -4.69 11.69
N LYS A 84 -11.07 -5.82 11.71
CA LYS A 84 -10.94 -6.84 12.77
C LYS A 84 -9.53 -7.44 12.82
N LYS A 85 -9.07 -7.76 14.03
CA LYS A 85 -7.79 -8.44 14.29
C LYS A 85 -7.70 -9.78 13.55
N ASN A 86 -6.49 -10.16 13.19
CA ASN A 86 -6.16 -11.39 12.46
C ASN A 86 -6.90 -11.58 11.13
N LYS A 87 -7.32 -10.47 10.49
CA LYS A 87 -7.96 -10.46 9.18
C LYS A 87 -7.23 -9.58 8.17
N ASP A 88 -7.56 -9.80 6.90
CA ASP A 88 -7.02 -9.10 5.75
C ASP A 88 -8.17 -8.39 5.03
N TYR A 89 -7.90 -7.17 4.56
CA TYR A 89 -8.87 -6.31 3.90
C TYR A 89 -8.25 -5.74 2.63
N SER A 90 -9.07 -5.41 1.64
CA SER A 90 -8.62 -4.76 0.42
C SER A 90 -9.47 -3.54 0.13
N ALA A 91 -8.83 -2.45 -0.27
CA ALA A 91 -9.49 -1.23 -0.69
C ALA A 91 -8.80 -0.67 -1.95
N LYS A 92 -9.60 -0.06 -2.82
CA LYS A 92 -9.07 0.69 -3.96
C LYS A 92 -8.43 1.99 -3.47
N VAL A 93 -7.34 2.39 -4.10
CA VAL A 93 -6.75 3.71 -3.93
C VAL A 93 -7.44 4.66 -4.88
N TYR A 94 -8.01 5.73 -4.34
CA TYR A 94 -8.52 6.84 -5.12
C TYR A 94 -7.42 7.86 -5.26
N PHE A 95 -7.04 8.19 -6.50
CA PHE A 95 -5.99 9.15 -6.80
C PHE A 95 -6.60 10.46 -7.28
N THR A 96 -6.02 11.55 -6.82
CA THR A 96 -6.40 12.91 -7.17
C THR A 96 -5.17 13.77 -7.38
N GLU A 97 -5.29 14.78 -8.22
CA GLU A 97 -4.28 15.81 -8.42
C GLU A 97 -4.87 17.16 -7.98
N ASP A 98 -4.12 17.92 -7.18
CA ASP A 98 -4.47 19.29 -6.81
C ASP A 98 -3.64 20.29 -7.62
N ASN A 99 -4.32 21.11 -8.42
CA ASN A 99 -3.71 22.16 -9.23
C ASN A 99 -3.80 23.56 -8.58
N GLY A 100 -4.14 23.62 -7.29
CA GLY A 100 -4.27 24.86 -6.50
C GLY A 100 -5.62 25.59 -6.66
N LYS A 101 -6.51 25.07 -7.51
CA LYS A 101 -7.89 25.60 -7.69
C LYS A 101 -8.94 24.51 -7.53
N THR A 102 -8.64 23.32 -8.03
CA THR A 102 -9.57 22.18 -8.08
C THR A 102 -8.81 20.89 -7.88
N THR A 103 -9.43 19.95 -7.17
CA THR A 103 -8.96 18.58 -7.06
C THR A 103 -9.65 17.74 -8.12
N THR A 104 -8.90 17.05 -8.97
CA THR A 104 -9.44 16.18 -10.03
C THR A 104 -9.01 14.74 -9.85
N GLU A 105 -9.90 13.79 -10.11
CA GLU A 105 -9.57 12.37 -10.07
C GLU A 105 -8.58 12.01 -11.18
N VAL A 106 -7.57 11.20 -10.84
CA VAL A 106 -6.55 10.73 -11.76
C VAL A 106 -6.75 9.23 -12.01
N PRO A 107 -6.94 8.80 -13.26
CA PRO A 107 -7.13 7.39 -13.56
C PRO A 107 -5.83 6.61 -13.34
N LEU A 108 -5.95 5.35 -12.88
CA LEU A 108 -4.82 4.50 -12.51
C LEU A 108 -3.75 4.35 -13.61
N ASN A 109 -4.15 4.36 -14.89
CA ASN A 109 -3.23 4.24 -16.02
C ASN A 109 -2.34 5.48 -16.25
N LYS A 110 -2.62 6.60 -15.57
CA LYS A 110 -1.82 7.82 -15.57
C LYS A 110 -0.86 7.88 -14.37
N ILE A 111 -0.95 6.93 -13.45
CA ILE A 111 -0.16 6.91 -12.22
C ILE A 111 1.18 6.21 -12.47
N GLU A 112 2.28 6.89 -12.14
CA GLU A 112 3.59 6.27 -12.05
C GLU A 112 3.70 5.49 -10.74
N GLU A 113 3.31 4.21 -10.72
CA GLU A 113 3.28 3.42 -9.46
C GLU A 113 4.63 3.38 -8.71
N LYS A 114 5.73 3.49 -9.45
CA LYS A 114 7.10 3.46 -8.91
C LYS A 114 7.52 4.73 -8.17
N SER A 115 6.79 5.83 -8.31
CA SER A 115 7.04 7.04 -7.54
C SER A 115 6.21 7.10 -6.26
N LEU A 116 5.24 6.18 -6.09
CA LEU A 116 4.35 6.20 -4.95
C LEU A 116 5.08 5.85 -3.64
N ILE A 117 4.80 6.65 -2.62
CA ILE A 117 5.24 6.46 -1.26
C ILE A 117 4.00 6.36 -0.40
N PHE A 118 3.84 5.24 0.29
CA PHE A 118 2.68 4.99 1.13
C PHE A 118 2.99 5.20 2.62
N SER A 119 1.98 5.67 3.36
CA SER A 119 2.04 5.83 4.81
C SER A 119 0.66 5.71 5.44
N PHE A 120 0.60 5.23 6.69
CA PHE A 120 -0.62 5.37 7.50
C PHE A 120 -0.91 6.85 7.73
N ASP A 121 -2.15 7.25 7.48
CA ASP A 121 -2.66 8.59 7.76
C ASP A 121 -3.49 8.59 9.04
N LYS A 122 -4.40 7.62 9.16
CA LYS A 122 -5.26 7.43 10.33
C LYS A 122 -5.38 5.96 10.70
N ALA A 123 -5.45 5.69 12.00
CA ALA A 123 -5.85 4.40 12.55
C ALA A 123 -6.54 4.64 13.90
N THR A 124 -7.79 4.22 14.02
CA THR A 124 -8.57 4.33 15.27
C THR A 124 -8.97 2.95 15.75
N ARG A 125 -8.95 2.72 17.07
CA ARG A 125 -9.49 1.50 17.66
C ARG A 125 -11.02 1.49 17.48
N ALA A 126 -11.58 0.31 17.27
CA ALA A 126 -13.03 0.14 17.32
C ALA A 126 -13.53 0.50 18.73
N ARG A 127 -14.75 1.06 18.81
CA ARG A 127 -15.42 1.35 20.08
C ARG A 127 -16.19 0.15 20.57
#